data_AF-A0A956U4J7-F1
#
_entry.id   AF-A0A956U4J7-F1
#
_cell.length_a   1.000
_cell.length_b   1.000
_cell.length_c   1.000
_cell.angle_alpha   90.00
_cell.angle_beta   90.00
_cell.angle_gamma   90.00
#
_symmetry.space_group_name_H-M   'P 1'
#
loop_
_entity.id
_entity.type
_entity.pdbx_description
1 polymer ?
#
loop_
_entity_poly.entity_id
_entity_poly.type
_entity_poly.pdbx_seq_one_letter_code
_entity_poly.pdbx_strand_id
1 'polypeptide(L)'
;MKGPKKIALLLAGSFLLSMAVLAQAGKAKLERSTYEVPIFFVGDRRPKNLIVGDWSPDQMIASQNISYGVVNVPTDIPSESSIPDHLDWTASNKRGREARNFILSQIQSSTSISVNFGASGGKYTPFDSTDFKSRFLGRFKTYLENSRQKRFILFVHGCCIDASTSMQRAAELAANTKLPVLMFDWATPSLMQAPILPEVNTYRRSERVLEISQHNYSEMVDALVSVLEDYDCILLGHSMGCRIICTDILRRGSPREFLISQLHLVRPDQSLPAFILDEHKICEHTNRTYIYCAENDPELKKAQTISADVPRLGRLGKKFFGTSMRLGMTLDSPSNRYFIDVSAAKLNHSIPFRLIEHVINKGVEDGSNYVFKPWSDQHTKRNLLFLETH
;
A
#
# COMPACT_ATOMS: atom_id res chain seq x y z
N MET A 1 44.26 -49.80 20.62
CA MET A 1 43.08 -48.91 20.62
C MET A 1 43.22 -47.88 19.50
N LYS A 2 42.53 -48.06 18.37
CA LYS A 2 42.49 -47.10 17.25
C LYS A 2 41.03 -46.71 17.01
N GLY A 3 40.66 -45.48 17.37
CA GLY A 3 39.34 -44.90 17.08
C GLY A 3 39.12 -43.69 17.98
N PRO A 4 39.28 -42.47 17.45
CA PRO A 4 38.08 -41.67 17.10
C PRO A 4 38.20 -40.83 15.81
N LYS A 5 39.32 -40.91 15.06
CA LYS A 5 39.55 -39.99 13.92
C LYS A 5 38.70 -40.28 12.66
N LYS A 6 38.13 -41.48 12.50
CA LYS A 6 37.34 -41.84 11.31
C LYS A 6 35.88 -41.33 11.35
N ILE A 7 35.29 -41.11 12.52
CA ILE A 7 33.89 -40.69 12.64
C ILE A 7 33.73 -39.19 12.35
N ALA A 8 34.70 -38.37 12.79
CA ALA A 8 34.69 -36.92 12.52
C ALA A 8 34.80 -36.60 11.01
N LEU A 9 35.55 -37.41 10.25
CA LEU A 9 35.71 -37.19 8.80
C LEU A 9 34.44 -37.55 8.01
N LEU A 10 33.71 -38.59 8.43
CA LEU A 10 32.45 -38.99 7.82
C LEU A 10 31.32 -37.98 8.09
N LEU A 11 31.26 -37.41 9.29
CA LEU A 11 30.27 -36.37 9.63
C LEU A 11 30.55 -35.03 8.92
N ALA A 12 31.83 -34.64 8.77
CA ALA A 12 32.20 -33.45 8.00
C ALA A 12 31.88 -33.61 6.50
N GLY A 13 32.09 -34.80 5.93
CA GLY A 13 31.75 -35.10 4.55
C GLY A 13 30.23 -35.07 4.28
N SER A 14 29.42 -35.60 5.20
CA SER A 14 27.95 -35.55 5.10
C SER A 14 27.41 -34.11 5.16
N PHE A 15 27.98 -33.25 6.02
CA PHE A 15 27.55 -31.87 6.13
C PHE A 15 27.91 -31.03 4.89
N LEU A 16 29.10 -31.24 4.33
CA LEU A 16 29.53 -30.57 3.10
C LEU A 16 28.74 -31.03 1.88
N LEU A 17 28.36 -32.32 1.82
CA LEU A 17 27.53 -32.85 0.74
C LEU A 17 26.09 -32.30 0.80
N SER A 18 25.49 -32.17 1.99
CA SER A 18 24.17 -31.53 2.16
C SER A 18 24.20 -30.04 1.81
N MET A 19 25.26 -29.31 2.15
CA MET A 19 25.44 -27.91 1.74
C MET A 19 25.65 -27.76 0.23
N ALA A 20 26.39 -28.68 -0.40
CA ALA A 20 26.56 -28.69 -1.85
C ALA A 20 25.24 -29.02 -2.58
N VAL A 21 24.45 -29.96 -2.08
CA VAL A 21 23.12 -30.27 -2.63
C VAL A 21 22.15 -29.11 -2.44
N LEU A 22 22.18 -28.38 -1.32
CA LEU A 22 21.39 -27.16 -1.14
C LEU A 22 21.88 -26.00 -2.04
N ALA A 23 23.19 -25.86 -2.25
CA ALA A 23 23.76 -24.87 -3.16
C ALA A 23 23.49 -25.19 -4.64
N GLN A 24 23.36 -26.48 -4.99
CA GLN A 24 23.07 -26.95 -6.34
C GLN A 24 21.56 -26.98 -6.61
N ALA A 25 20.72 -27.24 -5.61
CA ALA A 25 19.27 -27.02 -5.65
C ALA A 25 18.92 -25.52 -5.75
N GLY A 26 19.73 -24.63 -5.16
CA GLY A 26 19.62 -23.18 -5.33
C GLY A 26 20.06 -22.65 -6.71
N LYS A 27 20.55 -23.51 -7.62
CA LYS A 27 20.96 -23.16 -8.99
C LYS A 27 20.03 -23.70 -10.08
N ALA A 28 19.00 -24.47 -9.75
CA ALA A 28 17.89 -24.62 -10.68
C ALA A 28 17.32 -23.21 -10.86
N LYS A 29 17.55 -22.63 -12.04
CA LYS A 29 17.02 -21.32 -12.43
C LYS A 29 15.51 -21.47 -12.35
N LEU A 30 14.93 -21.12 -11.21
CA LEU A 30 13.48 -21.08 -11.02
C LEU A 30 13.00 -20.17 -12.14
N GLU A 31 12.40 -20.75 -13.17
CA GLU A 31 11.79 -19.98 -14.23
C GLU A 31 10.72 -19.14 -13.54
N ARG A 32 11.01 -17.84 -13.38
CA ARG A 32 10.02 -16.91 -12.88
C ARG A 32 8.91 -16.89 -13.90
N SER A 33 7.80 -17.55 -13.58
CA SER A 33 6.57 -17.44 -14.34
C SER A 33 6.07 -16.00 -14.18
N THR A 34 6.25 -15.20 -15.22
CA THR A 34 5.60 -13.89 -15.35
C THR A 34 4.15 -14.12 -15.73
N TYR A 35 3.22 -13.46 -15.03
CA TYR A 35 1.79 -13.54 -15.30
C TYR A 35 1.24 -12.18 -15.73
N GLU A 36 0.25 -12.17 -16.60
CA GLU A 36 -0.51 -10.96 -16.89
C GLU A 36 -1.54 -10.73 -15.79
N VAL A 37 -1.38 -9.63 -15.03
CA VAL A 37 -2.33 -9.23 -14.00
C VAL A 37 -3.24 -8.14 -14.56
N PRO A 38 -4.57 -8.37 -14.65
CA PRO A 38 -5.49 -7.37 -15.15
C PRO A 38 -5.70 -6.28 -14.10
N ILE A 39 -5.37 -5.04 -14.47
CA ILE A 39 -5.63 -3.84 -13.66
C ILE A 39 -6.76 -3.07 -14.29
N PHE A 40 -7.88 -3.05 -13.57
CA PHE A 40 -9.00 -2.17 -13.87
C PHE A 40 -8.65 -0.79 -13.36
N PHE A 41 -8.86 0.25 -14.16
CA PHE A 41 -8.61 1.60 -13.73
C PHE A 41 -9.74 2.54 -14.15
N VAL A 42 -9.90 3.58 -13.36
CA VAL A 42 -10.77 4.73 -13.59
C VAL A 42 -9.93 5.97 -13.29
N GLY A 43 -9.96 7.00 -14.10
CA GLY A 43 -9.14 8.16 -13.80
C GLY A 43 -9.29 9.34 -14.72
N ASP A 44 -8.71 10.44 -14.27
CA ASP A 44 -8.77 11.74 -14.90
C ASP A 44 -7.76 11.88 -16.05
N ARG A 45 -6.79 10.94 -16.16
CA ARG A 45 -5.84 10.90 -17.28
C ARG A 45 -6.42 10.18 -18.48
N ARG A 46 -6.51 10.85 -19.62
CA ARG A 46 -6.75 10.16 -20.90
C ARG A 46 -5.44 9.56 -21.46
N PRO A 47 -5.41 8.27 -21.81
CA PRO A 47 -4.34 7.72 -22.64
C PRO A 47 -4.35 8.41 -24.01
N LYS A 48 -3.25 9.05 -24.41
CA LYS A 48 -3.09 9.60 -25.76
C LYS A 48 -2.90 8.50 -26.79
N ASN A 49 -2.09 7.50 -26.45
CA ASN A 49 -1.81 6.34 -27.26
C ASN A 49 -1.92 5.10 -26.36
N LEU A 50 -2.62 4.08 -26.84
CA LEU A 50 -2.92 2.82 -26.13
C LEU A 50 -1.66 1.96 -25.85
N ILE A 51 -0.48 2.52 -26.12
CA ILE A 51 0.82 1.92 -25.84
C ILE A 51 1.27 2.49 -24.50
N VAL A 52 1.44 1.60 -23.52
CA VAL A 52 1.99 1.97 -22.21
C VAL A 52 3.36 2.63 -22.41
N GLY A 53 3.43 3.95 -22.25
CA GLY A 53 4.67 4.72 -22.41
C GLY A 53 4.50 6.12 -23.01
N ASP A 54 3.40 6.40 -23.72
CA ASP A 54 3.23 7.68 -24.44
C ASP A 54 2.11 8.55 -23.84
N TRP A 55 2.27 8.85 -22.54
CA TRP A 55 1.33 9.66 -21.76
C TRP A 55 1.87 11.09 -21.69
N SER A 56 1.54 11.91 -22.68
CA SER A 56 2.04 13.29 -22.70
C SER A 56 1.42 14.12 -21.56
N PRO A 57 2.25 14.80 -20.74
CA PRO A 57 1.89 15.72 -19.67
C PRO A 57 0.76 16.74 -19.93
N ASP A 58 0.67 17.25 -21.15
CA ASP A 58 -0.06 18.50 -21.45
C ASP A 58 -1.58 18.35 -21.57
N GLN A 59 -2.15 17.20 -21.19
CA GLN A 59 -3.60 16.94 -21.30
C GLN A 59 -4.35 16.87 -19.97
N MET A 60 -3.68 17.26 -18.88
CA MET A 60 -4.12 17.01 -17.52
C MET A 60 -5.39 17.72 -17.03
N ILE A 61 -6.02 18.63 -17.78
CA ILE A 61 -7.07 19.50 -17.20
C ILE A 61 -8.34 19.67 -18.06
N ALA A 62 -8.39 19.21 -19.32
CA ALA A 62 -9.42 19.73 -20.24
C ALA A 62 -10.65 18.86 -20.48
N SER A 63 -10.75 17.63 -19.95
CA SER A 63 -11.96 16.84 -20.18
C SER A 63 -12.69 16.51 -18.89
N GLN A 64 -13.92 17.00 -18.78
CA GLN A 64 -14.93 16.56 -17.80
C GLN A 64 -15.25 15.06 -17.86
N ASN A 65 -14.60 14.27 -18.72
CA ASN A 65 -14.90 12.86 -18.89
C ASN A 65 -13.80 12.03 -18.26
N ILE A 66 -14.18 11.29 -17.23
CA ILE A 66 -13.41 10.23 -16.61
C ILE A 66 -13.08 9.17 -17.67
N SER A 67 -11.83 8.71 -17.70
CA SER A 67 -11.40 7.56 -18.50
C SER A 67 -11.46 6.29 -17.67
N TYR A 68 -11.69 5.16 -18.32
CA TYR A 68 -11.66 3.86 -17.65
C TYR A 68 -11.30 2.76 -18.64
N GLY A 69 -10.73 1.68 -18.13
CA GLY A 69 -10.14 0.63 -18.96
C GLY A 69 -9.58 -0.52 -18.15
N VAL A 70 -9.09 -1.53 -18.88
CA VAL A 70 -8.32 -2.64 -18.32
C VAL A 70 -6.96 -2.67 -18.99
N VAL A 71 -5.91 -2.82 -18.18
CA VAL A 71 -4.53 -3.01 -18.64
C VAL A 71 -4.02 -4.33 -18.07
N ASN A 72 -3.56 -5.22 -18.94
CA ASN A 72 -2.85 -6.42 -18.52
C ASN A 72 -1.38 -6.08 -18.28
N VAL A 73 -0.93 -6.20 -17.03
CA VAL A 73 0.43 -5.83 -16.62
C VAL A 73 1.25 -7.10 -16.37
N PRO A 74 2.33 -7.35 -17.14
CA PRO A 74 3.23 -8.47 -16.89
C PRO A 74 3.91 -8.29 -15.53
N THR A 75 3.64 -9.21 -14.60
CA THR A 75 4.09 -9.11 -13.22
C THR A 75 4.63 -10.44 -12.74
N ASP A 76 5.80 -10.43 -12.10
CA ASP A 76 6.33 -11.60 -11.42
C ASP A 76 5.49 -11.88 -10.17
N ILE A 77 4.85 -13.04 -10.13
CA ILE A 77 4.12 -13.49 -8.96
C ILE A 77 5.12 -14.03 -7.94
N PRO A 78 5.15 -13.50 -6.69
CA PRO A 78 5.92 -14.11 -5.61
C PRO A 78 5.43 -15.55 -5.39
N SER A 79 6.36 -16.51 -5.36
CA SER A 79 6.05 -17.94 -5.26
C SER A 79 5.49 -18.35 -3.89
N GLU A 80 5.76 -17.58 -2.83
CA GLU A 80 5.28 -17.85 -1.46
C GLU A 80 5.04 -16.53 -0.69
N SER A 81 4.07 -16.53 0.25
CA SER A 81 3.87 -15.45 1.22
C SER A 81 5.02 -15.45 2.23
N SER A 82 6.02 -14.62 1.95
CA SER A 82 7.35 -14.71 2.60
C SER A 82 7.45 -14.21 4.05
N ILE A 83 6.36 -13.73 4.68
CA ILE A 83 6.38 -13.25 6.06
C ILE A 83 5.86 -14.39 6.96
N PRO A 84 6.73 -15.08 7.73
CA PRO A 84 6.31 -16.22 8.54
C PRO A 84 5.31 -15.83 9.62
N ASP A 85 4.26 -16.64 9.78
CA ASP A 85 3.15 -16.42 10.72
C ASP A 85 3.56 -16.35 12.21
N HIS A 86 4.70 -16.94 12.58
CA HIS A 86 5.05 -17.25 13.96
C HIS A 86 6.42 -16.71 14.39
N LEU A 87 7.00 -15.77 13.64
CA LEU A 87 8.22 -15.13 14.09
C LEU A 87 7.88 -14.22 15.28
N ASP A 88 8.56 -14.45 16.41
CA ASP A 88 8.58 -13.52 17.53
C ASP A 88 9.68 -12.48 17.25
N TRP A 89 9.28 -11.38 16.62
CA TRP A 89 10.17 -10.27 16.28
C TRP A 89 10.45 -9.36 17.48
N THR A 90 9.78 -9.63 18.59
CA THR A 90 9.91 -8.90 19.85
C THR A 90 11.14 -9.34 20.61
N ALA A 91 11.64 -10.54 20.31
CA ALA A 91 12.76 -11.11 21.01
C ALA A 91 14.03 -10.26 20.77
N SER A 92 14.50 -9.59 21.82
CA SER A 92 15.79 -8.89 21.84
C SER A 92 16.99 -9.83 21.67
N ASN A 93 16.73 -11.14 21.78
CA ASN A 93 17.71 -12.17 21.51
C ASN A 93 18.17 -12.17 20.04
N LYS A 94 19.26 -12.88 19.77
CA LYS A 94 19.84 -12.97 18.42
C LYS A 94 18.83 -13.44 17.37
N ARG A 95 17.96 -14.40 17.72
CA ARG A 95 16.97 -14.98 16.82
C ARG A 95 15.88 -13.98 16.42
N GLY A 96 15.38 -13.16 17.35
CA GLY A 96 14.41 -12.11 17.02
C GLY A 96 15.02 -10.97 16.20
N ARG A 97 16.30 -10.63 16.42
CA ARG A 97 17.03 -9.69 15.54
C ARG A 97 17.22 -10.23 14.12
N GLU A 98 17.57 -11.51 13.99
CA GLU A 98 17.72 -12.17 12.68
C GLU A 98 16.39 -12.27 11.95
N ALA A 99 15.32 -12.66 12.65
CA ALA A 99 13.95 -12.64 12.13
C ALA A 99 13.59 -11.24 11.63
N ARG A 100 13.79 -10.22 12.46
CA ARG A 100 13.52 -8.83 12.08
C ARG A 100 14.27 -8.40 10.83
N ASN A 101 15.57 -8.68 10.77
CA ASN A 101 16.36 -8.32 9.59
C ASN A 101 15.89 -9.08 8.34
N PHE A 102 15.52 -10.35 8.48
CA PHE A 102 14.97 -11.14 7.39
C PHE A 102 13.71 -10.50 6.84
N ILE A 103 12.71 -10.17 7.66
CA ILE A 103 11.50 -9.56 7.09
C ILE A 103 11.71 -8.12 6.66
N LEU A 104 12.54 -7.31 7.34
CA LEU A 104 12.91 -5.99 6.80
C LEU A 104 13.49 -6.13 5.39
N SER A 105 14.31 -7.15 5.14
CA SER A 105 14.80 -7.46 3.80
C SER A 105 13.69 -7.91 2.84
N GLN A 106 12.69 -8.67 3.30
CA GLN A 106 11.54 -9.05 2.47
C GLN A 106 10.70 -7.83 2.08
N ILE A 107 10.40 -6.94 3.03
CA ILE A 107 9.68 -5.68 2.80
C ILE A 107 10.45 -4.82 1.80
N GLN A 108 11.77 -4.66 1.98
CA GLN A 108 12.62 -3.92 1.04
C GLN A 108 12.67 -4.56 -0.34
N SER A 109 12.77 -5.89 -0.43
CA SER A 109 12.80 -6.61 -1.71
C SER A 109 11.48 -6.50 -2.49
N SER A 110 10.37 -6.27 -1.77
CA SER A 110 9.04 -6.16 -2.37
C SER A 110 8.80 -4.87 -3.14
N THR A 111 9.68 -3.87 -3.02
CA THR A 111 9.57 -2.61 -3.78
C THR A 111 10.18 -2.69 -5.18
N SER A 112 10.60 -3.88 -5.62
CA SER A 112 11.48 -4.06 -6.79
C SER A 112 10.98 -5.15 -7.76
N ILE A 113 9.66 -5.39 -7.85
CA ILE A 113 9.14 -6.26 -8.92
C ILE A 113 9.29 -5.48 -10.23
N SER A 114 10.19 -5.93 -11.10
CA SER A 114 10.36 -5.30 -12.41
C SER A 114 9.16 -5.62 -13.28
N VAL A 115 8.27 -4.65 -13.47
CA VAL A 115 7.25 -4.71 -14.51
C VAL A 115 7.89 -4.29 -15.81
N ASN A 116 8.16 -5.25 -16.69
CA ASN A 116 8.59 -4.95 -18.06
C ASN A 116 7.35 -4.67 -18.90
N PHE A 117 7.02 -3.39 -19.04
CA PHE A 117 6.23 -2.94 -20.19
C PHE A 117 7.11 -3.10 -21.43
N GLY A 118 7.19 -4.30 -21.99
CA GLY A 118 7.95 -4.57 -23.21
C GLY A 118 7.48 -3.67 -24.37
N ALA A 119 8.13 -3.79 -25.54
CA ALA A 119 7.71 -3.07 -26.76
C ALA A 119 6.24 -3.33 -27.16
N SER A 120 5.63 -4.39 -26.65
CA SER A 120 4.21 -4.74 -26.78
C SER A 120 3.33 -4.20 -25.65
N GLY A 121 3.71 -3.06 -25.02
CA GLY A 121 3.12 -2.45 -23.82
C GLY A 121 1.67 -2.86 -23.54
N GLY A 122 1.41 -3.32 -22.31
CA GLY A 122 0.19 -4.04 -21.90
C GLY A 122 -1.08 -3.68 -22.70
N LYS A 123 -1.78 -4.70 -23.19
CA LYS A 123 -2.97 -4.52 -24.04
C LYS A 123 -4.02 -3.69 -23.32
N TYR A 124 -4.14 -2.43 -23.73
CA TYR A 124 -5.13 -1.51 -23.22
C TYR A 124 -6.45 -1.68 -23.98
N THR A 125 -7.56 -1.82 -23.25
CA THR A 125 -8.91 -1.87 -23.84
C THR A 125 -9.71 -0.65 -23.37
N PRO A 126 -9.87 0.40 -24.20
CA PRO A 126 -10.70 1.55 -23.84
C PRO A 126 -12.16 1.14 -23.75
N PHE A 127 -12.92 1.92 -22.99
CA PHE A 127 -14.36 1.93 -23.05
C PHE A 127 -14.86 3.30 -23.51
N ASP A 128 -15.99 3.29 -24.21
CA ASP A 128 -16.75 4.51 -24.51
C ASP A 128 -17.29 5.09 -23.19
N SER A 129 -17.08 6.41 -22.98
CA SER A 129 -17.45 7.16 -21.77
C SER A 129 -18.96 7.19 -21.47
N THR A 130 -19.81 6.81 -22.42
CA THR A 130 -21.27 6.90 -22.29
C THR A 130 -21.89 5.81 -21.40
N ASP A 131 -21.12 4.82 -20.92
CA ASP A 131 -21.66 3.68 -20.18
C ASP A 131 -20.72 3.13 -19.08
N PHE A 132 -20.28 4.02 -18.19
CA PHE A 132 -19.39 3.65 -17.08
C PHE A 132 -19.99 2.57 -16.16
N LYS A 133 -21.25 2.77 -15.73
CA LYS A 133 -21.91 1.86 -14.78
C LYS A 133 -22.17 0.48 -15.38
N SER A 134 -22.83 0.39 -16.54
CA SER A 134 -23.30 -0.92 -16.99
C SER A 134 -22.21 -1.73 -17.71
N ARG A 135 -21.31 -1.07 -18.46
CA ARG A 135 -20.24 -1.77 -19.18
C ARG A 135 -18.98 -1.99 -18.35
N PHE A 136 -18.42 -0.94 -17.76
CA PHE A 136 -17.13 -1.06 -17.09
C PHE A 136 -17.25 -1.74 -15.73
N LEU A 137 -18.10 -1.21 -14.84
CA LEU A 137 -18.30 -1.84 -13.53
C LEU A 137 -18.97 -3.22 -13.67
N GLY A 138 -19.85 -3.41 -14.66
CA GLY A 138 -20.40 -4.72 -15.01
C GLY A 138 -19.32 -5.74 -15.38
N ARG A 139 -18.34 -5.36 -16.21
CA ARG A 139 -17.20 -6.24 -16.52
C ARG A 139 -16.31 -6.51 -15.32
N PHE A 140 -16.07 -5.52 -14.48
CA PHE A 140 -15.30 -5.72 -13.24
C PHE A 140 -16.03 -6.71 -12.31
N LYS A 141 -17.35 -6.57 -12.15
CA LYS A 141 -18.19 -7.54 -11.42
C LYS A 141 -18.08 -8.94 -12.01
N THR A 142 -18.22 -9.09 -13.32
CA THR A 142 -18.04 -10.39 -14.01
C THR A 142 -16.64 -10.97 -13.79
N TYR A 143 -15.60 -10.14 -13.76
CA TYR A 143 -14.24 -10.60 -13.44
C TYR A 143 -14.14 -11.11 -11.99
N LEU A 144 -14.74 -10.41 -11.02
CA LEU A 144 -14.83 -10.85 -9.63
C LEU A 144 -15.57 -12.19 -9.51
N GLU A 145 -16.70 -12.35 -10.21
CA GLU A 145 -17.50 -13.57 -10.23
C GLU A 145 -16.72 -14.75 -10.83
N ASN A 146 -16.08 -14.55 -11.98
CA ASN A 146 -15.30 -15.59 -12.66
C ASN A 146 -14.06 -16.00 -11.87
N SER A 147 -13.43 -15.06 -11.17
CA SER A 147 -12.30 -15.34 -10.27
C SER A 147 -12.74 -15.91 -8.92
N ARG A 148 -14.06 -15.98 -8.65
CA ARG A 148 -14.66 -16.39 -7.37
C ARG A 148 -14.17 -15.54 -6.19
N GLN A 149 -13.76 -14.30 -6.45
CA GLN A 149 -13.29 -13.36 -5.45
C GLN A 149 -14.47 -12.50 -4.98
N LYS A 150 -14.78 -12.55 -3.68
CA LYS A 150 -15.77 -11.65 -3.05
C LYS A 150 -15.16 -10.39 -2.45
N ARG A 151 -13.85 -10.22 -2.63
CA ARG A 151 -13.07 -9.13 -2.07
C ARG A 151 -12.18 -8.51 -3.14
N PHE A 152 -12.05 -7.19 -3.11
CA PHE A 152 -11.17 -6.46 -4.02
C PHE A 152 -10.56 -5.23 -3.33
N ILE A 153 -9.55 -4.64 -3.97
CA ILE A 153 -8.90 -3.42 -3.48
C ILE A 153 -9.22 -2.26 -4.41
N LEU A 154 -9.72 -1.16 -3.85
CA LEU A 154 -9.75 0.14 -4.50
C LEU A 154 -8.50 0.92 -4.12
N PHE A 155 -7.57 1.05 -5.06
CA PHE A 155 -6.26 1.67 -4.86
C PHE A 155 -6.24 3.12 -5.38
N VAL A 156 -5.82 4.07 -4.54
CA VAL A 156 -5.57 5.46 -4.92
C VAL A 156 -4.09 5.79 -4.72
N HIS A 157 -3.40 6.07 -5.82
CA HIS A 157 -1.96 6.27 -5.80
C HIS A 157 -1.53 7.64 -5.21
N GLY A 158 -0.23 7.81 -4.96
CA GLY A 158 0.36 9.07 -4.48
C GLY A 158 0.56 10.13 -5.55
N CYS A 159 1.04 11.32 -5.17
CA CYS A 159 1.34 12.38 -6.14
C CYS A 159 2.64 12.13 -6.91
N CYS A 160 2.88 12.96 -7.92
CA CYS A 160 4.16 13.11 -8.61
C CYS A 160 4.62 11.87 -9.40
N ILE A 161 3.70 10.94 -9.70
CA ILE A 161 4.00 9.73 -10.48
C ILE A 161 3.21 9.71 -11.80
N ASP A 162 3.82 9.15 -12.84
CA ASP A 162 3.13 8.93 -14.11
C ASP A 162 2.14 7.74 -14.05
N ALA A 163 1.37 7.56 -15.13
CA ALA A 163 0.38 6.50 -15.24
C ALA A 163 1.02 5.10 -15.26
N SER A 164 2.21 4.98 -15.84
CA SER A 164 2.96 3.71 -15.89
C SER A 164 3.32 3.24 -14.47
N THR A 165 3.84 4.15 -13.67
CA THR A 165 4.23 3.91 -12.28
C THR A 165 3.03 3.60 -11.40
N SER A 166 1.89 4.28 -11.59
CA SER A 166 0.67 3.96 -10.84
C SER A 166 0.12 2.58 -11.19
N MET A 167 0.07 2.23 -12.49
CA MET A 167 -0.34 0.89 -12.96
C MET A 167 0.60 -0.21 -12.45
N GLN A 168 1.91 0.03 -12.49
CA GLN A 168 2.88 -0.90 -11.93
C GLN A 168 2.62 -1.15 -10.44
N ARG A 169 2.40 -0.09 -9.65
CA ARG A 169 2.08 -0.24 -8.21
C ARG A 169 0.77 -0.99 -7.97
N ALA A 170 -0.24 -0.76 -8.81
CA ALA A 170 -1.50 -1.51 -8.75
C ALA A 170 -1.28 -3.01 -9.07
N ALA A 171 -0.44 -3.31 -10.06
CA ALA A 171 -0.07 -4.68 -10.43
C ALA A 171 0.75 -5.38 -9.35
N GLU A 172 1.72 -4.70 -8.75
CA GLU A 172 2.48 -5.20 -7.61
C GLU A 172 1.56 -5.50 -6.42
N LEU A 173 0.59 -4.61 -6.15
CA LEU A 173 -0.40 -4.82 -5.10
C LEU A 173 -1.26 -6.06 -5.38
N ALA A 174 -1.80 -6.19 -6.60
CA ALA A 174 -2.60 -7.35 -7.00
C ALA A 174 -1.77 -8.65 -6.95
N ALA A 175 -0.52 -8.62 -7.41
CA ALA A 175 0.36 -9.78 -7.43
C ALA A 175 0.78 -10.24 -6.02
N ASN A 176 1.00 -9.31 -5.07
CA ASN A 176 1.32 -9.68 -3.69
C ASN A 176 0.06 -10.15 -2.96
N THR A 177 -1.05 -9.42 -3.05
CA THR A 177 -2.29 -9.71 -2.29
C THR A 177 -3.13 -10.84 -2.88
N LYS A 178 -2.91 -11.19 -4.15
CA LYS A 178 -3.77 -12.10 -4.94
C LYS A 178 -5.22 -11.62 -5.03
N LEU A 179 -5.47 -10.33 -4.80
CA LEU A 179 -6.79 -9.73 -4.90
C LEU A 179 -6.92 -8.92 -6.19
N PRO A 180 -8.12 -8.90 -6.81
CA PRO A 180 -8.47 -7.94 -7.85
C PRO A 180 -8.25 -6.50 -7.39
N VAL A 181 -7.61 -5.68 -8.23
CA VAL A 181 -7.35 -4.26 -7.95
C VAL A 181 -8.09 -3.40 -8.97
N LEU A 182 -8.90 -2.48 -8.45
CA LEU A 182 -9.45 -1.33 -9.16
C LEU A 182 -8.63 -0.10 -8.75
N MET A 183 -7.97 0.56 -9.68
CA MET A 183 -7.18 1.75 -9.39
C MET A 183 -7.95 3.02 -9.77
N PHE A 184 -7.93 4.03 -8.89
CA PHE A 184 -8.28 5.40 -9.26
C PHE A 184 -7.02 6.21 -9.60
N ASP A 185 -6.96 6.73 -10.82
CA ASP A 185 -5.86 7.54 -11.34
C ASP A 185 -6.24 9.03 -11.40
N TRP A 186 -5.80 9.80 -10.41
CA TRP A 186 -6.20 11.20 -10.20
C TRP A 186 -5.32 12.23 -10.95
N ALA A 187 -4.84 11.91 -12.15
CA ALA A 187 -4.08 12.82 -13.03
C ALA A 187 -2.99 13.65 -12.35
N THR A 188 -2.23 13.07 -11.43
CA THR A 188 -1.16 13.81 -10.76
C THR A 188 -0.10 14.29 -11.75
N PRO A 189 0.38 15.56 -11.65
CA PRO A 189 1.44 16.06 -12.51
C PRO A 189 2.76 15.35 -12.24
N SER A 190 3.47 14.94 -13.29
CA SER A 190 4.79 14.31 -13.17
C SER A 190 5.88 15.36 -12.95
N LEU A 191 6.94 14.99 -12.20
CA LEU A 191 8.09 15.87 -11.86
C LEU A 191 8.79 16.53 -13.06
N MET A 192 8.70 15.96 -14.26
CA MET A 192 9.36 16.45 -15.49
C MET A 192 8.79 17.78 -16.03
N GLN A 193 7.78 18.37 -15.40
CA GLN A 193 6.94 19.44 -16.00
C GLN A 193 7.15 20.86 -15.44
N ALA A 194 8.17 21.09 -14.61
CA ALA A 194 8.31 22.38 -13.93
C ALA A 194 9.70 23.02 -14.15
N PRO A 195 9.77 24.19 -14.82
CA PRO A 195 11.02 24.75 -15.33
C PRO A 195 11.92 25.39 -14.26
N ILE A 196 11.39 25.68 -13.06
CA ILE A 196 12.13 26.30 -11.94
C ILE A 196 11.54 25.76 -10.61
N LEU A 197 12.38 25.27 -9.70
CA LEU A 197 11.98 24.52 -8.48
C LEU A 197 10.93 23.43 -8.77
N PRO A 198 11.28 22.43 -9.62
CA PRO A 198 10.32 21.54 -10.22
C PRO A 198 9.39 20.86 -9.21
N GLU A 199 9.94 20.50 -8.07
CA GLU A 199 9.27 19.66 -7.09
C GLU A 199 8.21 20.42 -6.27
N VAL A 200 8.50 21.66 -5.83
CA VAL A 200 7.55 22.48 -5.07
C VAL A 200 6.36 22.87 -5.94
N ASN A 201 6.65 23.24 -7.19
CA ASN A 201 5.61 23.60 -8.16
C ASN A 201 4.77 22.40 -8.57
N THR A 202 5.37 21.22 -8.74
CA THR A 202 4.66 19.96 -9.04
C THR A 202 3.77 19.54 -7.87
N TYR A 203 4.25 19.65 -6.63
CA TYR A 203 3.44 19.36 -5.45
C TYR A 203 2.22 20.28 -5.35
N ARG A 204 2.41 21.62 -5.46
CA ARG A 204 1.30 22.58 -5.43
C ARG A 204 0.30 22.39 -6.57
N ARG A 205 0.78 22.01 -7.76
CA ARG A 205 -0.12 21.62 -8.88
C ARG A 205 -0.91 20.37 -8.54
N SER A 206 -0.28 19.38 -7.90
CA SER A 206 -0.95 18.17 -7.42
C SER A 206 -2.07 18.52 -6.45
N GLU A 207 -1.87 19.47 -5.54
CA GLU A 207 -2.94 19.88 -4.60
C GLU A 207 -4.19 20.41 -5.31
N ARG A 208 -4.02 21.21 -6.38
CA ARG A 208 -5.15 21.72 -7.17
C ARG A 208 -5.86 20.62 -7.96
N VAL A 209 -5.10 19.70 -8.56
CA VAL A 209 -5.68 18.58 -9.30
C VAL A 209 -6.44 17.66 -8.35
N LEU A 210 -5.90 17.42 -7.15
CA LEU A 210 -6.55 16.60 -6.12
C LEU A 210 -7.97 17.09 -5.81
N GLU A 211 -8.17 18.40 -5.68
CA GLU A 211 -9.49 18.98 -5.41
C GLU A 211 -10.50 18.69 -6.54
N ILE A 212 -10.06 18.73 -7.79
CA ILE A 212 -10.89 18.41 -8.96
C ILE A 212 -11.18 16.90 -8.99
N SER A 213 -10.14 16.08 -8.86
CA SER A 213 -10.22 14.63 -8.85
C SER A 213 -11.08 14.07 -7.71
N GLN A 214 -11.21 14.81 -6.62
CA GLN A 214 -12.06 14.42 -5.50
C GLN A 214 -13.51 14.19 -5.92
N HIS A 215 -14.04 15.04 -6.81
CA HIS A 215 -15.42 14.91 -7.28
C HIS A 215 -15.60 13.63 -8.10
N ASN A 216 -14.71 13.40 -9.06
CA ASN A 216 -14.72 12.23 -9.93
C ASN A 216 -14.52 10.93 -9.15
N TYR A 217 -13.66 10.95 -8.12
CA TYR A 217 -13.49 9.84 -7.18
C TYR A 217 -14.80 9.53 -6.47
N SER A 218 -15.48 10.55 -5.91
CA SER A 218 -16.73 10.36 -5.18
C SER A 218 -17.83 9.77 -6.07
N GLU A 219 -17.97 10.26 -7.30
CA GLU A 219 -18.93 9.72 -8.28
C GLU A 219 -18.62 8.27 -8.66
N MET A 220 -17.35 7.95 -8.87
CA MET A 220 -16.91 6.57 -9.12
C MET A 220 -17.23 5.66 -7.94
N VAL A 221 -16.96 6.09 -6.69
CA VAL A 221 -17.28 5.28 -5.50
C VAL A 221 -18.79 5.08 -5.38
N ASP A 222 -19.62 6.12 -5.58
CA ASP A 222 -21.08 5.97 -5.55
C ASP A 222 -21.58 4.98 -6.60
N ALA A 223 -21.01 5.00 -7.80
CA ALA A 223 -21.31 4.01 -8.83
C ALA A 223 -20.85 2.60 -8.43
N LEU A 224 -19.66 2.46 -7.84
CA LEU A 224 -19.11 1.20 -7.37
C LEU A 224 -20.00 0.55 -6.31
N VAL A 225 -20.41 1.33 -5.30
CA VAL A 225 -21.33 0.89 -4.25
C VAL A 225 -22.62 0.33 -4.85
N SER A 226 -23.19 1.01 -5.86
CA SER A 226 -24.45 0.57 -6.48
C SER A 226 -24.35 -0.72 -7.30
N VAL A 227 -23.14 -1.14 -7.69
CA VAL A 227 -22.93 -2.34 -8.53
C VAL A 227 -22.39 -3.52 -7.73
N LEU A 228 -21.61 -3.22 -6.69
CA LEU A 228 -20.83 -4.17 -5.89
C LEU A 228 -21.21 -4.17 -4.40
N GLU A 229 -22.49 -3.96 -4.09
CA GLU A 229 -23.00 -3.93 -2.71
C GLU A 229 -22.66 -5.20 -1.90
N ASP A 230 -22.62 -6.37 -2.55
CA ASP A 230 -22.31 -7.66 -1.92
C ASP A 230 -20.80 -8.01 -1.85
N TYR A 231 -19.91 -7.06 -2.14
CA TYR A 231 -18.47 -7.31 -2.20
C TYR A 231 -17.71 -6.58 -1.09
N ASP A 232 -16.75 -7.27 -0.49
CA ASP A 232 -15.83 -6.70 0.49
C ASP A 232 -14.85 -5.74 -0.23
N CYS A 233 -14.96 -4.45 0.06
CA CYS A 233 -14.03 -3.45 -0.44
C CYS A 233 -12.92 -3.18 0.58
N ILE A 234 -11.67 -3.22 0.11
CA ILE A 234 -10.50 -2.69 0.82
C ILE A 234 -10.11 -1.37 0.16
N LEU A 235 -10.11 -0.28 0.93
CA LEU A 235 -9.60 1.01 0.47
C LEU A 235 -8.11 1.11 0.78
N LEU A 236 -7.29 1.42 -0.22
CA LEU A 236 -5.87 1.63 -0.04
C LEU A 236 -5.42 2.95 -0.68
N GLY A 237 -4.98 3.88 0.15
CA GLY A 237 -4.38 5.13 -0.30
C GLY A 237 -2.88 5.13 -0.09
N HIS A 238 -2.13 5.72 -1.02
CA HIS A 238 -0.71 6.01 -0.83
C HIS A 238 -0.46 7.52 -0.88
N SER A 239 0.33 8.06 0.06
CA SER A 239 0.73 9.48 0.05
C SER A 239 -0.47 10.43 -0.04
N MET A 240 -0.50 11.36 -1.00
CA MET A 240 -1.64 12.25 -1.25
C MET A 240 -2.95 11.53 -1.64
N GLY A 241 -2.89 10.30 -2.17
CA GLY A 241 -4.08 9.48 -2.41
C GLY A 241 -4.86 9.17 -1.13
N CYS A 242 -4.20 9.19 0.04
CA CYS A 242 -4.88 9.10 1.33
C CYS A 242 -5.82 10.29 1.58
N ARG A 243 -5.46 11.50 1.14
CA ARG A 243 -6.30 12.70 1.29
C ARG A 243 -7.61 12.54 0.51
N ILE A 244 -7.54 11.95 -0.69
CA ILE A 244 -8.72 11.70 -1.53
C ILE A 244 -9.71 10.79 -0.82
N ILE A 245 -9.20 9.68 -0.29
CA ILE A 245 -10.02 8.70 0.45
C ILE A 245 -10.62 9.31 1.70
N CYS A 246 -9.81 9.95 2.55
CA CYS A 246 -10.30 10.54 3.80
C CYS A 246 -11.35 11.63 3.55
N THR A 247 -11.14 12.48 2.54
CA THR A 247 -12.10 13.53 2.19
C THR A 247 -13.40 12.94 1.66
N ASP A 248 -13.35 11.89 0.85
CA ASP A 248 -14.55 11.21 0.36
C ASP A 248 -15.37 10.60 1.51
N ILE A 249 -14.72 9.90 2.44
CA ILE A 249 -15.36 9.33 3.63
C ILE A 249 -16.06 10.43 4.45
N LEU A 250 -15.36 11.55 4.70
CA LEU A 250 -15.91 12.65 5.48
C LEU A 250 -17.12 13.33 4.80
N ARG A 251 -17.14 13.38 3.47
CA ARG A 251 -18.27 13.93 2.70
C ARG A 251 -19.52 13.04 2.75
N ARG A 252 -19.37 11.74 3.00
CA ARG A 252 -20.49 10.79 3.04
C ARG A 252 -21.35 10.93 4.30
N GLY A 253 -20.87 11.62 5.33
CA GLY A 253 -21.62 11.84 6.57
C GLY A 253 -21.72 10.56 7.39
N SER A 254 -22.85 9.85 7.27
CA SER A 254 -23.10 8.60 8.00
C SER A 254 -22.48 7.38 7.30
N PRO A 255 -22.02 6.36 8.04
CA PRO A 255 -21.65 5.07 7.46
C PRO A 255 -22.81 4.54 6.60
N ARG A 256 -22.56 4.31 5.31
CA ARG A 256 -23.55 3.69 4.40
C ARG A 256 -23.49 2.16 4.55
N GLU A 257 -24.46 1.45 3.97
CA GLU A 257 -24.48 -0.01 3.85
C GLU A 257 -23.23 -0.58 3.16
N PHE A 258 -22.51 0.24 2.37
CA PHE A 258 -21.19 -0.11 1.85
C PHE A 258 -20.12 -0.03 2.94
N LEU A 259 -19.99 -1.12 3.69
CA LEU A 259 -18.97 -1.27 4.72
C LEU A 259 -17.59 -1.46 4.08
N ILE A 260 -16.69 -0.52 4.35
CA ILE A 260 -15.27 -0.65 4.00
C ILE A 260 -14.65 -1.65 4.98
N SER A 261 -14.33 -2.84 4.48
CA SER A 261 -13.78 -3.91 5.33
C SER A 261 -12.43 -3.52 5.94
N GLN A 262 -11.56 -2.85 5.18
CA GLN A 262 -10.28 -2.35 5.65
C GLN A 262 -9.93 -1.04 4.93
N LEU A 263 -9.40 -0.07 5.68
CA LEU A 263 -8.79 1.14 5.18
C LEU A 263 -7.29 1.11 5.45
N HIS A 264 -6.47 1.22 4.42
CA HIS A 264 -5.02 1.30 4.52
C HIS A 264 -4.53 2.67 4.06
N LEU A 265 -4.09 3.49 5.02
CA LEU A 265 -3.46 4.77 4.77
C LEU A 265 -1.94 4.57 4.76
N VAL A 266 -1.35 4.42 3.58
CA VAL A 266 0.07 4.11 3.41
C VAL A 266 0.87 5.38 3.20
N ARG A 267 1.80 5.70 4.11
CA ARG A 267 2.58 6.95 4.06
C ARG A 267 1.70 8.20 3.92
N PRO A 268 0.62 8.37 4.69
CA PRO A 268 -0.37 9.40 4.39
C PRO A 268 0.24 10.81 4.45
N ASP A 269 0.16 11.51 3.32
CA ASP A 269 0.43 12.95 3.25
C ASP A 269 -0.82 13.74 3.68
N GLN A 270 -1.29 13.44 4.89
CA GLN A 270 -2.45 14.05 5.51
C GLN A 270 -1.96 14.92 6.68
N SER A 271 -2.55 16.10 6.85
CA SER A 271 -2.31 16.93 8.04
C SER A 271 -2.71 16.14 9.29
N LEU A 272 -1.75 15.92 10.18
CA LEU A 272 -1.98 15.18 11.42
C LEU A 272 -3.03 15.86 12.32
N PRO A 273 -2.98 17.19 12.57
CA PRO A 273 -4.05 17.87 13.29
C PRO A 273 -5.43 17.69 12.66
N ALA A 274 -5.53 17.80 11.33
CA ALA A 274 -6.82 17.63 10.65
C ALA A 274 -7.33 16.18 10.78
N PHE A 275 -6.45 15.18 10.64
CA PHE A 275 -6.83 13.79 10.82
C PHE A 275 -7.36 13.51 12.23
N ILE A 276 -6.72 14.04 13.27
CA ILE A 276 -7.15 13.84 14.67
C ILE A 276 -8.58 14.38 14.89
N LEU A 277 -8.94 15.51 14.28
CA LEU A 277 -10.28 16.09 14.39
C LEU A 277 -11.37 15.24 13.72
N ASP A 278 -11.01 14.52 12.67
CA ASP A 278 -11.93 13.78 11.81
C ASP A 278 -11.85 12.25 11.99
N GLU A 279 -10.96 11.79 12.85
CA GLU A 279 -10.57 10.40 12.98
C GLU A 279 -11.75 9.46 13.26
N HIS A 280 -12.60 9.84 14.22
CA HIS A 280 -13.76 9.05 14.60
C HIS A 280 -14.68 8.82 13.42
N LYS A 281 -15.00 9.88 12.67
CA LYS A 281 -15.84 9.80 11.47
C LYS A 281 -15.19 8.92 10.42
N ILE A 282 -13.87 9.01 10.22
CA ILE A 282 -13.18 8.14 9.27
C ILE A 282 -13.29 6.66 9.70
N CYS A 283 -13.04 6.39 10.98
CA CYS A 283 -13.00 5.04 11.50
C CYS A 283 -14.40 4.39 11.59
N GLU A 284 -15.47 5.16 11.81
CA GLU A 284 -16.86 4.69 11.82
C GLU A 284 -17.32 4.11 10.47
N HIS A 285 -16.70 4.51 9.36
CA HIS A 285 -17.01 3.98 8.03
C HIS A 285 -16.25 2.69 7.70
N THR A 286 -15.38 2.21 8.60
CA THR A 286 -14.46 1.10 8.32
C THR A 286 -14.51 0.03 9.41
N ASN A 287 -14.36 -1.24 9.07
CA ASN A 287 -14.19 -2.27 10.11
C ASN A 287 -12.80 -2.20 10.75
N ARG A 288 -11.77 -1.84 9.98
CA ARG A 288 -10.39 -1.66 10.44
C ARG A 288 -9.68 -0.56 9.65
N THR A 289 -8.94 0.30 10.34
CA THR A 289 -8.10 1.34 9.74
C THR A 289 -6.63 1.13 10.13
N TYR A 290 -5.76 0.95 9.13
CA TYR A 290 -4.33 0.76 9.28
C TYR A 290 -3.57 1.95 8.71
N ILE A 291 -2.67 2.54 9.50
CA ILE A 291 -1.93 3.76 9.15
C ILE A 291 -0.43 3.45 9.15
N TYR A 292 0.21 3.43 7.99
CA TYR A 292 1.63 3.08 7.85
C TYR A 292 2.51 4.33 7.90
N CYS A 293 3.30 4.47 8.96
CA CYS A 293 4.10 5.65 9.27
C CYS A 293 5.60 5.40 9.18
N ALA A 294 6.39 6.43 8.87
CA ALA A 294 7.84 6.42 9.09
C ALA A 294 8.36 7.82 9.36
N GLU A 295 9.10 7.94 10.47
CA GLU A 295 9.73 9.18 10.90
C GLU A 295 10.79 9.69 9.89
N ASN A 296 11.45 8.74 9.21
CA ASN A 296 12.54 8.97 8.28
C ASN A 296 12.09 9.04 6.80
N ASP A 297 10.80 9.23 6.52
CA ASP A 297 10.32 9.40 5.15
C ASP A 297 10.72 10.78 4.58
N PRO A 298 11.59 10.83 3.55
CA PRO A 298 12.09 12.09 3.02
C PRO A 298 11.01 12.88 2.24
N GLU A 299 10.08 12.20 1.58
CA GLU A 299 9.04 12.86 0.78
C GLU A 299 8.00 13.51 1.72
N LEU A 300 7.64 12.83 2.81
CA LEU A 300 6.76 13.43 3.82
C LEU A 300 7.43 14.57 4.59
N LYS A 301 8.76 14.51 4.80
CA LYS A 301 9.51 15.64 5.38
C LYS A 301 9.43 16.85 4.45
N LYS A 302 9.59 16.65 3.14
CA LYS A 302 9.49 17.70 2.14
C LYS A 302 8.07 18.25 2.05
N ALA A 303 7.05 17.39 2.01
CA ALA A 303 5.65 17.80 2.02
C ALA A 303 5.30 18.63 3.28
N GLN A 304 5.81 18.21 4.45
CA GLN A 304 5.70 18.99 5.69
C GLN A 304 6.29 20.40 5.52
N THR A 305 7.52 20.52 5.02
CA THR A 305 8.17 21.82 4.81
C THR A 305 7.41 22.69 3.80
N ILE A 306 6.90 22.11 2.70
CA ILE A 306 6.09 22.83 1.71
C ILE A 306 4.79 23.36 2.33
N SER A 307 4.21 22.63 3.28
CA SER A 307 3.02 23.03 4.04
C SER A 307 3.34 23.76 5.34
N ALA A 308 4.34 24.63 5.34
CA ALA A 308 4.67 25.49 6.48
C ALA A 308 4.90 24.70 7.79
N ASP A 309 5.61 23.58 7.67
CA ASP A 309 5.98 22.66 8.75
C ASP A 309 4.81 21.99 9.50
N VAL A 310 3.60 22.00 8.92
CA VAL A 310 2.44 21.26 9.45
C VAL A 310 2.75 19.76 9.53
N PRO A 311 2.68 19.12 10.72
CA PRO A 311 2.99 17.70 10.88
C PRO A 311 2.13 16.79 9.99
N ARG A 312 2.77 15.76 9.44
CA ARG A 312 2.11 14.78 8.56
C ARG A 312 1.83 13.47 9.28
N LEU A 313 0.63 12.92 9.07
CA LEU A 313 0.18 11.65 9.63
C LEU A 313 1.13 10.49 9.29
N GLY A 314 1.72 10.48 8.09
CA GLY A 314 2.64 9.42 7.69
C GLY A 314 4.04 9.54 8.29
N ARG A 315 4.37 10.64 8.98
CA ARG A 315 5.70 10.93 9.54
C ARG A 315 5.68 11.08 11.06
N LEU A 316 4.97 10.18 11.74
CA LEU A 316 4.98 10.15 13.20
C LEU A 316 6.36 9.73 13.71
N GLY A 317 6.96 10.57 14.55
CA GLY A 317 8.22 10.26 15.21
C GLY A 317 8.04 9.48 16.50
N LYS A 318 9.11 8.85 17.00
CA LYS A 318 9.09 8.15 18.31
C LYS A 318 8.53 9.01 19.45
N LYS A 319 8.80 10.32 19.41
CA LYS A 319 8.30 11.30 20.40
C LYS A 319 6.78 11.49 20.35
N PHE A 320 6.16 11.36 19.18
CA PHE A 320 4.70 11.43 19.05
C PHE A 320 4.04 10.27 19.79
N PHE A 321 4.56 9.04 19.60
CA PHE A 321 4.05 7.87 20.31
C PHE A 321 4.27 7.94 21.83
N GLY A 322 5.37 8.56 22.28
CA GLY A 322 5.65 8.74 23.71
C GLY A 322 4.80 9.82 24.39
N THR A 323 4.54 10.93 23.71
CA THR A 323 3.93 12.13 24.32
C THR A 323 2.45 12.29 23.98
N SER A 324 2.03 12.01 22.74
CA SER A 324 0.63 12.18 22.31
C SER A 324 -0.28 11.03 22.78
N MET A 325 0.23 9.81 22.96
CA MET A 325 -0.52 8.78 23.72
C MET A 325 -0.71 9.17 25.19
N ARG A 326 0.20 9.96 25.76
CA ARG A 326 0.12 10.38 27.16
C ARG A 326 -0.76 11.60 27.40
N LEU A 327 -0.99 12.43 26.38
CA LEU A 327 -1.63 13.75 26.53
C LEU A 327 -2.99 13.90 25.84
N GLY A 328 -3.58 12.85 25.28
CA GLY A 328 -4.97 12.91 24.83
C GLY A 328 -5.21 12.51 23.37
N MET A 329 -4.61 11.41 22.91
CA MET A 329 -5.46 10.50 22.14
C MET A 329 -6.53 10.04 23.13
N THR A 330 -7.71 10.62 22.99
CA THR A 330 -8.81 10.55 23.95
C THR A 330 -9.09 9.10 24.36
N LEU A 331 -9.63 8.92 25.57
CA LEU A 331 -10.24 7.65 26.02
C LEU A 331 -11.21 7.05 24.98
N ASP A 332 -11.70 7.89 24.06
CA ASP A 332 -12.64 7.53 23.01
C ASP A 332 -12.00 7.10 21.69
N SER A 333 -10.67 7.07 21.55
CA SER A 333 -10.02 6.71 20.29
C SER A 333 -10.60 5.43 19.67
N PRO A 334 -11.00 5.42 18.38
CA PRO A 334 -11.58 4.26 17.72
C PRO A 334 -10.75 2.99 17.91
N SER A 335 -11.39 1.94 18.42
CA SER A 335 -10.74 0.65 18.74
C SER A 335 -10.30 -0.13 17.49
N ASN A 336 -10.82 0.26 16.32
CA ASN A 336 -10.53 -0.33 15.03
C ASN A 336 -9.36 0.36 14.29
N ARG A 337 -8.60 1.25 14.94
CA ARG A 337 -7.43 1.93 14.37
C ARG A 337 -6.10 1.31 14.82
N TYR A 338 -5.18 1.18 13.86
CA TYR A 338 -3.86 0.59 14.03
C TYR A 338 -2.77 1.44 13.36
N PHE A 339 -1.74 1.89 14.10
CA PHE A 339 -0.56 2.55 13.51
C PHE A 339 0.58 1.57 13.31
N ILE A 340 1.11 1.47 12.10
CA ILE A 340 2.18 0.55 11.70
C ILE A 340 3.45 1.34 11.40
N ASP A 341 4.46 1.28 12.27
CA ASP A 341 5.75 1.94 12.04
C ASP A 341 6.67 1.08 11.17
N VAL A 342 7.00 1.60 9.98
CA VAL A 342 7.91 0.99 9.01
C VAL A 342 9.17 1.84 8.79
N SER A 343 9.55 2.68 9.76
CA SER A 343 10.78 3.50 9.72
C SER A 343 12.03 2.64 9.55
N ALA A 344 12.07 1.48 10.23
CA ALA A 344 13.20 0.55 10.19
C ALA A 344 13.44 -0.04 8.79
N ALA A 345 12.41 -0.09 7.95
CA ALA A 345 12.50 -0.62 6.59
C ALA A 345 13.11 0.37 5.59
N LYS A 346 13.25 1.66 5.93
CA LYS A 346 13.91 2.70 5.09
C LYS A 346 13.43 2.69 3.63
N LEU A 347 12.12 2.63 3.43
CA LEU A 347 11.51 2.38 2.11
C LEU A 347 11.49 3.59 1.17
N ASN A 348 12.06 4.74 1.56
CA ASN A 348 12.09 5.97 0.75
C ASN A 348 10.72 6.29 0.11
N HIS A 349 9.68 6.40 0.93
CA HIS A 349 8.30 6.64 0.50
C HIS A 349 7.60 5.54 -0.32
N SER A 350 8.24 4.38 -0.52
CA SER A 350 7.64 3.24 -1.24
C SER A 350 6.56 2.52 -0.41
N ILE A 351 5.66 1.83 -1.13
CA ILE A 351 4.59 1.01 -0.56
C ILE A 351 5.17 -0.32 -0.07
N PRO A 352 4.94 -0.74 1.19
CA PRO A 352 5.40 -2.03 1.70
C PRO A 352 4.44 -3.17 1.31
N PHE A 353 4.39 -3.56 0.03
CA PHE A 353 3.36 -4.47 -0.52
C PHE A 353 3.21 -5.79 0.25
N ARG A 354 4.31 -6.44 0.64
CA ARG A 354 4.26 -7.70 1.40
C ARG A 354 3.74 -7.53 2.82
N LEU A 355 4.04 -6.39 3.45
CA LEU A 355 3.48 -6.10 4.76
C LEU A 355 1.97 -5.85 4.65
N ILE A 356 1.54 -5.14 3.61
CA ILE A 356 0.11 -4.90 3.35
C ILE A 356 -0.61 -6.23 3.08
N GLU A 357 -0.07 -7.10 2.24
CA GLU A 357 -0.59 -8.46 2.03
C GLU A 357 -0.76 -9.20 3.37
N HIS A 358 0.29 -9.23 4.19
CA HIS A 358 0.24 -9.88 5.49
C HIS A 358 -0.87 -9.30 6.38
N VAL A 359 -0.98 -7.96 6.48
CA VAL A 359 -2.02 -7.29 7.28
C VAL A 359 -3.42 -7.53 6.72
N ILE A 360 -3.60 -7.58 5.39
CA ILE A 360 -4.90 -7.89 4.78
C ILE A 360 -5.36 -9.29 5.17
N ASN A 361 -4.45 -10.26 5.11
CA ASN A 361 -4.76 -11.68 5.29
C ASN A 361 -4.86 -12.10 6.76
N LYS A 362 -4.00 -11.55 7.62
CA LYS A 362 -3.87 -11.94 9.03
C LYS A 362 -4.42 -10.89 9.99
N GLY A 363 -4.64 -9.67 9.51
CA GLY A 363 -4.88 -8.52 10.36
C GLY A 363 -3.63 -8.13 11.14
N VAL A 364 -3.85 -7.35 12.18
CA VAL A 364 -2.90 -7.12 13.25
C VAL A 364 -3.48 -7.80 14.48
N GLU A 365 -2.74 -8.75 15.07
CA GLU A 365 -3.12 -9.34 16.35
C GLU A 365 -2.85 -8.37 17.51
N ASP A 366 -3.72 -8.42 18.52
CA ASP A 366 -3.63 -7.65 19.75
C ASP A 366 -2.34 -8.00 20.50
N GLY A 367 -1.39 -7.05 20.55
CA GLY A 367 -0.07 -7.25 21.14
C GLY A 367 1.08 -7.42 20.15
N SER A 368 0.81 -7.35 18.84
CA SER A 368 1.87 -7.36 17.83
C SER A 368 2.67 -6.04 17.80
N ASN A 369 4.00 -6.16 17.85
CA ASN A 369 4.97 -5.05 17.98
C ASN A 369 5.02 -4.04 16.84
N TYR A 370 4.23 -4.21 15.79
CA TYR A 370 4.09 -3.23 14.71
C TYR A 370 3.10 -2.14 15.06
N VAL A 371 2.23 -2.42 16.02
CA VAL A 371 1.04 -1.62 16.26
C VAL A 371 1.11 -0.89 17.57
N PHE A 372 1.10 0.43 17.43
CA PHE A 372 0.72 1.32 18.51
C PHE A 372 -0.82 1.34 18.57
N LYS A 373 -1.41 0.65 19.55
CA LYS A 373 -2.83 0.82 19.87
C LYS A 373 -3.04 2.09 20.69
N PRO A 374 -4.20 2.74 20.58
CA PRO A 374 -4.67 3.67 21.61
C PRO A 374 -4.81 2.89 22.92
N TRP A 375 -4.38 3.49 24.02
CA TRP A 375 -4.44 2.92 25.37
C TRP A 375 -5.90 2.61 25.72
N SER A 376 -6.28 1.32 25.80
CA SER A 376 -7.57 0.94 26.37
C SER A 376 -7.42 0.73 27.87
N ASP A 377 -8.37 1.31 28.60
CA ASP A 377 -8.40 1.40 30.05
C ASP A 377 -8.80 0.05 30.66
N GLN A 378 -7.90 -0.94 30.65
CA GLN A 378 -8.07 -2.17 31.44
C GLN A 378 -6.74 -2.58 32.07
N HIS A 379 -6.68 -2.37 33.39
CA HIS A 379 -5.78 -2.97 34.37
C HIS A 379 -4.86 -4.09 33.86
N THR A 380 -3.63 -3.75 33.44
CA THR A 380 -2.50 -4.66 33.60
C THR A 380 -1.19 -3.88 33.64
N LYS A 381 -0.63 -3.76 34.85
CA LYS A 381 0.81 -3.57 35.02
C LYS A 381 1.50 -4.78 34.38
N ARG A 382 2.07 -4.64 33.17
CA ARG A 382 3.29 -5.33 32.71
C ARG A 382 3.62 -4.97 31.25
N ASN A 383 4.84 -4.46 31.07
CA ASN A 383 5.69 -4.53 29.89
C ASN A 383 5.32 -3.65 28.67
N LEU A 384 5.56 -2.34 28.80
CA LEU A 384 5.99 -1.52 27.67
C LEU A 384 7.47 -1.81 27.40
N LEU A 385 7.75 -2.59 26.36
CA LEU A 385 9.11 -2.76 25.85
C LEU A 385 9.44 -1.55 24.96
N PHE A 386 9.84 -0.45 25.60
CA PHE A 386 10.56 0.61 24.91
C PHE A 386 11.89 0.01 24.44
N LEU A 387 12.09 -0.07 23.13
CA LEU A 387 13.41 -0.31 22.55
C LEU A 387 14.25 0.97 22.72
N GLU A 388 14.81 1.13 23.92
CA GLU A 388 15.96 1.99 24.16
C GLU A 388 17.16 1.36 23.44
N THR A 389 17.60 2.01 22.37
CA THR A 389 18.94 1.80 21.82
C THR A 389 19.85 2.80 22.51
N HIS A 390 20.80 2.30 23.31
CA HIS A 390 22.00 3.05 23.70
C HIS A 390 22.81 3.47 22.48
#